data_AF-A0A4Z0LRX6-F1
#
_entry.id   AF-A0A4Z0LRX6-F1
#
_cell.length_a   1.000
_cell.length_b   1.000
_cell.length_c   1.000
_cell.angle_alpha   90.00
_cell.angle_beta   90.00
_cell.angle_gamma   90.00
#
_symmetry.space_group_name_H-M   'P 1'
#
loop_
_entity.id
_entity.type
_entity.pdbx_description
1 polymer ?
#
loop_
_entity_poly.entity_id
_entity_poly.type
_entity_poly.pdbx_seq_one_letter_code
_entity_poly.pdbx_strand_id
1 'polypeptide(L)'
;PRAFPGANPFRQGRVEQADGGTLFLDEIGDMPLDGQTRLLRVLADGQFYRVGGYAPVKVDVRIIAATHQNLERRVQEGKFREDLFHRLNVIRIHLPPLRERREDIPRLARH
;
A
#
# COMPACT_ATOMS: atom_id res chain seq x y z
N PRO A 1 20.44 20.29 27.41
CA PRO A 1 18.98 20.19 27.16
C PRO A 1 18.45 21.46 26.49
N ARG A 2 18.26 21.44 25.16
CA ARG A 2 17.60 22.53 24.42
C ARG A 2 16.36 21.93 23.75
N ALA A 3 15.19 22.45 24.12
CA ALA A 3 13.91 22.09 23.52
C ALA A 3 13.77 22.80 22.17
N PHE A 4 13.48 22.02 21.12
CA PHE A 4 13.12 22.52 19.80
C PHE A 4 11.62 22.86 19.78
N PRO A 5 11.22 24.13 19.56
CA PRO A 5 9.82 24.51 19.49
C PRO A 5 9.31 24.22 18.08
N GLY A 6 8.64 23.08 17.91
CA GLY A 6 8.06 22.66 16.63
C GLY A 6 7.49 21.25 16.59
N ALA A 7 7.51 20.50 17.70
CA ALA A 7 6.88 19.19 17.81
C ALA A 7 5.35 19.31 17.80
N ASN A 8 4.79 19.43 16.59
CA ASN A 8 3.40 19.10 16.28
C ASN A 8 3.12 17.70 16.86
N PRO A 9 2.00 17.44 17.56
CA PRO A 9 1.77 16.17 18.24
C PRO A 9 2.00 15.02 17.25
N PHE A 10 2.88 14.11 17.65
CA PHE A 10 3.32 12.93 16.92
C PHE A 10 2.15 12.26 16.19
N ARG A 11 1.96 12.56 14.90
CA ARG A 11 0.97 11.87 14.08
C ARG A 11 1.48 10.45 13.84
N GLN A 12 0.92 9.50 14.58
CA GLN A 12 1.10 8.07 14.35
C GLN A 12 0.91 7.77 12.86
N GLY A 13 1.87 7.10 12.24
CA GLY A 13 1.79 6.76 10.82
C GLY A 13 0.63 5.79 10.57
N ARG A 14 0.00 5.83 9.39
CA ARG A 14 -1.11 4.91 9.06
C ARG A 14 -0.74 3.43 9.18
N VAL A 15 0.55 3.10 9.02
CA VAL A 15 1.07 1.73 9.19
C VAL A 15 1.03 1.29 10.66
N GLU A 16 1.35 2.19 11.60
CA GLU A 16 1.25 1.93 13.04
C GLU A 16 -0.19 1.84 13.53
N GLN A 17 -1.13 2.50 12.85
CA GLN A 17 -2.55 2.37 13.16
C GLN A 17 -3.13 1.04 12.68
N ALA A 18 -2.49 0.39 11.71
CA ALA A 18 -2.91 -0.87 11.12
C ALA A 18 -2.19 -2.09 11.73
N ASP A 19 -1.36 -1.90 12.76
CA ASP A 19 -0.66 -2.98 13.44
C ASP A 19 -1.65 -4.00 14.04
N GLY A 20 -1.42 -5.29 13.76
CA GLY A 20 -2.35 -6.38 14.05
C GLY A 20 -3.57 -6.44 13.10
N GLY A 21 -3.59 -5.65 12.03
CA GLY A 21 -4.74 -5.45 11.15
C GLY A 21 -4.44 -5.66 9.66
N THR A 22 -5.19 -4.93 8.82
CA THR A 22 -5.04 -4.96 7.36
C THR A 22 -4.87 -3.55 6.81
N LEU A 23 -3.86 -3.35 5.97
CA LEU A 23 -3.62 -2.11 5.24
C LEU A 23 -4.08 -2.25 3.79
N PHE A 24 -5.08 -1.45 3.42
CA PHE A 24 -5.53 -1.31 2.04
C PHE A 24 -4.77 -0.19 1.33
N LEU A 25 -4.14 -0.51 0.21
CA LEU A 25 -3.38 0.41 -0.62
C LEU A 25 -4.12 0.57 -1.95
N ASP A 26 -4.81 1.69 -2.11
CA ASP A 26 -5.43 2.04 -3.38
C ASP A 26 -4.42 2.71 -4.32
N GLU A 27 -4.63 2.54 -5.61
CA GLU A 27 -3.78 3.05 -6.69
C GLU A 27 -2.27 2.82 -6.50
N ILE A 28 -1.90 1.57 -6.16
CA ILE A 28 -0.49 1.21 -5.93
C ILE A 28 0.41 1.50 -7.14
N GLY A 29 -0.15 1.53 -8.36
CA GLY A 29 0.56 1.87 -9.60
C GLY A 29 1.08 3.31 -9.67
N ASP A 30 0.53 4.23 -8.85
CA ASP A 30 0.98 5.62 -8.76
C ASP A 30 1.97 5.85 -7.61
N MET A 31 2.31 4.80 -6.86
CA MET A 31 3.29 4.90 -5.78
C MET A 31 4.68 5.24 -6.35
N PRO A 32 5.36 6.30 -5.87
CA PRO A 32 6.72 6.62 -6.31
C PRO A 32 7.71 5.53 -5.89
N LEU A 33 8.82 5.37 -6.63
CA LEU A 33 9.83 4.32 -6.42
C LEU A 33 10.39 4.27 -4.98
N ASP A 34 10.57 5.43 -4.35
CA ASP A 34 10.99 5.52 -2.95
C ASP A 34 9.94 4.94 -1.99
N GLY A 35 8.66 5.18 -2.28
CA GLY A 35 7.53 4.58 -1.56
C GLY A 35 7.49 3.07 -1.75
N GLN A 36 7.69 2.60 -2.98
CA GLN A 36 7.75 1.17 -3.31
C GLN A 36 8.87 0.47 -2.54
N THR A 37 10.05 1.11 -2.43
CA THR A 37 11.19 0.58 -1.67
C THR A 37 10.88 0.46 -0.18
N ARG A 38 10.14 1.43 0.39
CA ARG A 38 9.70 1.36 1.79
C ARG A 38 8.67 0.24 1.99
N LEU A 39 7.70 0.11 1.08
CA LEU A 39 6.69 -0.95 1.15
C LEU A 39 7.33 -2.34 1.04
N LEU A 40 8.32 -2.50 0.16
CA LEU A 40 9.07 -3.75 0.02
C LEU A 40 9.73 -4.16 1.35
N ARG A 41 10.30 -3.22 2.11
CA ARG A 41 10.87 -3.49 3.44
C ARG A 41 9.81 -3.92 4.45
N VAL A 42 8.62 -3.32 4.41
CA VAL A 42 7.49 -3.74 5.27
C VAL A 42 7.08 -5.17 4.95
N LEU A 43 6.97 -5.50 3.66
CA LEU A 43 6.63 -6.85 3.19
C LEU A 43 7.72 -7.89 3.43
N ALA A 44 8.98 -7.49 3.50
CA ALA A 44 10.13 -8.38 3.69
C ALA A 44 10.42 -8.64 5.16
N ASP A 45 10.54 -7.58 5.95
CA ASP A 45 11.10 -7.63 7.30
C ASP A 45 10.04 -7.42 8.39
N GLY A 46 8.81 -7.01 8.01
CA GLY A 46 7.78 -6.59 8.96
C GLY A 46 8.17 -5.32 9.71
N GLN A 47 8.98 -4.45 9.10
CA GLN A 47 9.50 -3.24 9.76
C GLN A 47 9.51 -2.06 8.81
N PHE A 48 9.37 -0.87 9.38
CA PHE A 48 9.56 0.37 8.63
C PHE A 48 10.22 1.45 9.49
N TYR A 49 10.76 2.47 8.81
CA TYR A 49 11.33 3.65 9.45
C TYR A 49 10.35 4.81 9.33
N ARG A 50 10.10 5.49 10.45
CA ARG A 50 9.36 6.76 10.44
C ARG A 50 10.12 7.79 9.61
N VAL A 51 9.40 8.72 8.98
CA VAL A 51 10.04 9.85 8.31
C VAL A 51 10.81 10.66 9.35
N GLY A 52 12.14 10.74 9.21
CA GLY A 52 13.04 11.39 10.18
C GLY A 52 13.38 10.56 11.43
N GLY A 53 12.91 9.32 11.53
CA GLY A 53 13.23 8.40 12.62
C GLY A 53 14.33 7.42 12.24
N TYR A 54 15.27 7.17 13.17
CA TYR A 54 16.37 6.22 12.99
C TYR A 54 16.07 4.83 13.56
N ALA A 55 15.01 4.69 14.36
CA ALA A 55 14.61 3.41 14.94
C ALA A 55 13.61 2.68 14.01
N PRO A 56 13.85 1.39 13.69
CA PRO A 56 12.87 0.58 12.99
C PRO A 56 11.67 0.28 13.91
N VAL A 57 10.47 0.37 13.36
CA VAL A 57 9.22 -0.01 14.02
C VAL A 57 8.77 -1.32 13.42
N LYS A 58 8.66 -2.37 14.25
CA LYS A 58 8.08 -3.66 13.84
C LYS A 58 6.56 -3.51 13.75
N VAL A 59 5.97 -4.17 12.76
CA VAL A 59 4.55 -4.14 12.50
C VAL A 59 4.11 -5.49 11.92
N ASP A 60 2.96 -5.98 12.36
CA ASP A 60 2.30 -7.15 11.78
C ASP A 60 1.05 -6.69 11.02
N VAL A 61 1.12 -6.64 9.70
CA VAL A 61 0.05 -6.09 8.86
C VAL A 61 -0.17 -6.94 7.63
N ARG A 62 -1.42 -7.32 7.40
CA ARG A 62 -1.84 -7.87 6.11
C ARG A 62 -1.98 -6.75 5.08
N ILE A 63 -1.37 -6.88 3.92
CA ILE A 63 -1.47 -5.87 2.86
C ILE A 63 -2.44 -6.34 1.77
N ILE A 64 -3.36 -5.46 1.38
CA ILE A 64 -4.23 -5.61 0.21
C ILE A 64 -3.98 -4.39 -0.68
N ALA A 65 -3.64 -4.62 -1.95
CA ALA A 65 -3.38 -3.55 -2.90
C ALA A 65 -4.38 -3.60 -4.05
N ALA A 66 -4.80 -2.42 -4.53
CA ALA A 66 -5.64 -2.25 -5.69
C ALA A 66 -5.01 -1.22 -6.65
N THR A 67 -5.28 -1.38 -7.94
CA THR A 67 -4.94 -0.38 -8.96
C THR A 67 -5.73 -0.63 -10.23
N HIS A 68 -6.07 0.43 -10.95
CA HIS A 68 -6.65 0.33 -12.30
C HIS A 68 -5.59 0.10 -13.40
N GLN A 69 -4.30 0.13 -13.03
CA GLN A 69 -3.20 0.14 -13.97
C GLN A 69 -2.63 -1.26 -14.23
N ASN A 70 -2.08 -1.47 -15.42
CA ASN A 70 -1.35 -2.70 -15.71
C ASN A 70 0.07 -2.62 -15.10
N LEU A 71 0.25 -3.31 -13.96
CA LEU A 71 1.53 -3.34 -13.25
C LEU A 71 2.64 -4.05 -14.04
N GLU A 72 2.33 -5.09 -14.83
CA GLU A 72 3.33 -5.78 -15.67
C GLU A 72 3.96 -4.80 -16.67
N ARG A 73 3.13 -3.97 -17.30
CA ARG A 73 3.60 -2.89 -18.19
C ARG A 73 4.39 -1.83 -17.41
N ARG A 74 3.93 -1.44 -16.22
CA ARG A 74 4.66 -0.45 -15.39
C ARG A 74 6.03 -0.98 -14.94
N VAL A 75 6.19 -2.29 -14.74
CA VAL A 75 7.48 -2.95 -14.49
C VAL A 75 8.38 -2.84 -15.72
N GLN A 76 7.86 -3.18 -16.91
CA GLN A 76 8.62 -3.05 -18.17
C GLN A 76 9.07 -1.60 -18.44
N GLU A 77 8.26 -0.62 -18.05
CA GLU A 77 8.58 0.81 -18.18
C GLU A 77 9.53 1.34 -17.07
N GLY A 78 9.95 0.49 -16.11
CA GLY A 78 10.80 0.88 -14.99
C GLY A 78 10.12 1.79 -13.96
N LYS A 79 8.79 1.94 -14.03
CA LYS A 79 7.99 2.78 -13.12
C LYS A 79 7.50 2.00 -11.90
N PHE A 80 7.58 0.68 -11.93
CA PHE A 80 7.23 -0.19 -10.83
C PHE A 80 8.30 -1.25 -10.64
N ARG A 81 8.70 -1.52 -9.40
CA ARG A 81 9.74 -2.49 -9.13
C ARG A 81 9.23 -3.91 -9.31
N GLU A 82 10.01 -4.71 -10.03
CA GLU A 82 9.73 -6.12 -10.30
C GLU A 82 9.63 -6.94 -8.99
N ASP A 83 10.53 -6.72 -8.04
CA ASP A 83 10.54 -7.40 -6.74
C ASP A 83 9.26 -7.16 -5.93
N LEU A 84 8.76 -5.92 -5.92
CA LEU A 84 7.50 -5.56 -5.27
C LEU A 84 6.31 -6.19 -6.01
N PHE A 85 6.33 -6.19 -7.34
CA PHE A 85 5.29 -6.82 -8.14
C PHE A 85 5.14 -8.30 -7.81
N HIS A 86 6.25 -9.06 -7.77
CA HIS A 86 6.22 -10.48 -7.43
C HIS A 86 5.69 -10.75 -6.00
N ARG A 87 5.98 -9.87 -5.04
CA ARG A 87 5.46 -10.02 -3.66
C ARG A 87 3.97 -9.71 -3.54
N LEU A 88 3.45 -8.76 -4.31
CA LEU A 88 2.03 -8.41 -4.30
C LEU A 88 1.21 -9.40 -5.14
N ASN A 89 1.76 -9.90 -6.24
CA ASN A 89 1.07 -10.75 -7.20
C ASN A 89 0.99 -12.23 -6.79
N VAL A 90 0.96 -12.52 -5.48
CA VAL A 90 0.77 -13.88 -4.95
C VAL A 90 -0.69 -14.32 -5.10
N ILE A 91 -1.62 -13.40 -4.81
CA ILE A 91 -3.06 -13.61 -5.00
C ILE A 91 -3.59 -12.42 -5.81
N ARG A 92 -3.96 -12.67 -7.08
CA ARG A 92 -4.54 -11.66 -7.96
C ARG A 92 -6.05 -11.87 -8.08
N ILE A 93 -6.82 -10.87 -7.69
CA ILE A 93 -8.27 -10.86 -7.88
C ILE A 93 -8.57 -9.89 -9.03
N HIS A 94 -9.12 -10.40 -10.12
CA HIS A 94 -9.63 -9.56 -11.20
C HIS A 94 -11.07 -9.17 -10.87
N LEU A 95 -11.32 -7.86 -10.71
CA LEU A 95 -12.66 -7.33 -10.52
C LEU A 95 -13.23 -6.92 -11.89
N PRO A 96 -14.18 -7.68 -12.46
CA PRO A 96 -14.77 -7.32 -13.74
C PRO A 96 -15.60 -6.03 -13.60
N PRO A 97 -15.61 -5.19 -14.63
CA PRO A 97 -16.37 -3.94 -14.64
C PRO A 97 -17.88 -4.21 -14.64
N LEU A 98 -18.67 -3.28 -14.11
CA LEU A 98 -20.13 -3.43 -14.00
C LEU A 98 -20.84 -3.72 -15.34
N ARG A 99 -20.28 -3.27 -16.46
CA ARG A 99 -20.81 -3.56 -17.81
C ARG A 99 -20.85 -5.07 -18.14
N GLU A 100 -19.99 -5.86 -17.51
CA GLU A 100 -19.91 -7.33 -17.61
C GLU A 100 -20.75 -8.02 -16.51
N ARG A 101 -21.22 -7.26 -15.51
CA ARG A 101 -22.05 -7.72 -14.38
C ARG A 101 -23.38 -6.96 -14.32
N ARG A 102 -24.10 -6.92 -15.45
CA ARG A 102 -25.34 -6.12 -15.56
C ARG A 102 -26.45 -6.58 -14.61
N GLU A 103 -26.45 -7.86 -14.26
CA GLU A 103 -27.36 -8.47 -13.27
C GLU A 103 -27.22 -7.93 -11.85
N ASP A 104 -26.07 -7.36 -11.50
CA ASP A 104 -25.85 -6.74 -10.18
C ASP A 104 -26.36 -5.29 -10.13
N ILE A 105 -26.60 -4.64 -11.28
CA ILE A 105 -27.02 -3.24 -11.36
C ILE A 105 -28.33 -2.99 -10.59
N PRO A 106 -29.39 -3.82 -10.73
CA PRO A 106 -30.65 -3.59 -10.00
C PRO A 106 -30.49 -3.73 -8.48
N ARG A 107 -29.54 -4.55 -8.00
CA ARG A 107 -29.25 -4.69 -6.57
C ARG A 107 -28.46 -3.48 -6.05
N LEU A 108 -27.41 -3.09 -6.75
CA LEU A 108 -26.57 -1.95 -6.38
C LEU A 108 -27.33 -0.62 -6.39
N ALA A 109 -28.26 -0.42 -7.34
CA ALA A 109 -29.03 0.82 -7.45
C ALA A 109 -30.10 1.01 -6.35
N ARG A 110 -30.37 -0.02 -5.55
CA ARG A 110 -31.38 -0.01 -4.48
C ARG A 110 -30.76 0.20 -3.09
N HIS A 111 -29.44 0.31 -2.98
CA HIS A 111 -28.69 0.53 -1.75
C HIS A 111 -28.03 1.91 -1.75
#